data_AF-A0A7S2FHY2-F1
#
_entry.id   AF-A0A7S2FHY2-F1
#
_cell.length_a   1.000
_cell.length_b   1.000
_cell.length_c   1.000
_cell.angle_alpha   90.00
_cell.angle_beta   90.00
_cell.angle_gamma   90.00
#
_symmetry.space_group_name_H-M   'P 1'
#
loop_
_entity.id
_entity.type
_entity.pdbx_description
1 polymer ?
#
loop_
_entity_poly.entity_id
_entity_poly.type
_entity_poly.pdbx_seq_one_letter_code
_entity_poly.pdbx_strand_id
1 'polypeptide(L)'
;KRQKENKKKAAEAGGGGGGGDGTGAPLDLTDVEIILGKGEDVTTVSSPSELMIRTLSALPVVEQDRIGFTALMDKSKASGEEALEADLRSLWEVRQVELEEAMAATEESADFLAALIKTLKSHVDSNSADDETVLDALNGLEDHLSDMDMARDFHDALGGWPSLTNLLLPTQSLQVRAAAALVMGTAVKNQDEFQGWILEPVALSLSTDTTSEEHMHEEAALALLTHMLVKGCTTTTTTNQNGTTTSVTLCNEPTLEESDPVGALAMRKKALYAIASGIRQNPHTQSLFLSLDGLSRLEHAADAEAEFAASDKHKKRPDHSSLWQLRLKLATMLADWITEAGSCDWVTDVGECGVEEGTAASGGRVDDVSDIAGLAAAELRSMRWCRIMAGAKDGGGPHRG
;
A
#
# COMPACT_ATOMS: atom_id res chain seq x y z
N LYS A 1 -22.45 -7.41 -24.91
CA LYS A 1 -23.70 -8.11 -25.34
C LYS A 1 -24.79 -7.99 -24.26
N ARG A 2 -24.48 -8.31 -22.99
CA ARG A 2 -25.35 -8.07 -21.81
C ARG A 2 -25.82 -6.62 -21.62
N GLN A 3 -24.96 -5.61 -21.80
CA GLN A 3 -25.37 -4.19 -21.77
C GLN A 3 -26.44 -3.82 -22.83
N LYS A 4 -26.39 -4.43 -24.03
CA LYS A 4 -27.43 -4.22 -25.06
C LYS A 4 -28.74 -4.94 -24.70
N GLU A 5 -28.66 -6.03 -23.97
CA GLU A 5 -29.82 -6.77 -23.45
C GLU A 5 -30.50 -6.01 -22.30
N ASN A 6 -29.74 -5.41 -21.39
CA ASN A 6 -30.29 -4.63 -20.28
C ASN A 6 -30.88 -3.29 -20.76
N LYS A 7 -30.24 -2.59 -21.72
CA LYS A 7 -30.84 -1.39 -22.34
C LYS A 7 -32.11 -1.70 -23.12
N LYS A 8 -32.20 -2.89 -23.74
CA LYS A 8 -33.40 -3.32 -24.46
C LYS A 8 -34.53 -3.66 -23.48
N LYS A 9 -34.24 -4.34 -22.37
CA LYS A 9 -35.23 -4.61 -21.31
C LYS A 9 -35.75 -3.33 -20.63
N ALA A 10 -34.88 -2.35 -20.39
CA ALA A 10 -35.29 -1.06 -19.84
C ALA A 10 -36.17 -0.25 -20.83
N ALA A 11 -35.87 -0.30 -22.13
CA ALA A 11 -36.69 0.34 -23.15
C ALA A 11 -38.04 -0.35 -23.39
N GLU A 12 -38.12 -1.67 -23.20
CA GLU A 12 -39.37 -2.45 -23.31
C GLU A 12 -40.26 -2.27 -22.06
N ALA A 13 -39.68 -1.99 -20.89
CA ALA A 13 -40.44 -1.68 -19.66
C ALA A 13 -41.08 -0.26 -19.68
N GLY A 14 -40.53 0.69 -20.43
CA GLY A 14 -41.04 2.06 -20.51
C GLY A 14 -42.13 2.32 -21.56
N GLY A 15 -42.52 1.29 -22.34
CA GLY A 15 -43.38 1.42 -23.51
C GLY A 15 -44.71 0.66 -23.41
N GLY A 16 -45.40 0.75 -22.28
CA GLY A 16 -46.66 0.03 -22.04
C GLY A 16 -47.70 0.90 -21.33
N GLY A 17 -48.31 1.83 -22.06
CA GLY A 17 -49.53 2.50 -21.62
C GLY A 17 -50.68 1.50 -21.56
N GLY A 18 -50.88 0.87 -20.41
CA GLY A 18 -52.00 -0.02 -20.12
C GLY A 18 -52.29 0.05 -18.63
N GLY A 19 -53.43 0.63 -18.27
CA GLY A 19 -53.92 0.72 -16.90
C GLY A 19 -54.06 -0.67 -16.30
N GLY A 20 -53.07 -1.06 -15.50
CA GLY A 20 -53.12 -2.19 -14.59
C GLY A 20 -52.95 -1.63 -13.19
N ASP A 21 -54.00 -1.76 -12.39
CA ASP A 21 -54.03 -1.49 -10.96
C ASP A 21 -53.07 -2.47 -10.26
N GLY A 22 -51.79 -2.11 -10.26
CA GLY A 22 -50.70 -2.87 -9.66
C GLY A 22 -50.53 -2.44 -8.22
N THR A 23 -51.34 -2.99 -7.33
CA THR A 23 -51.04 -3.01 -5.90
C THR A 23 -49.80 -3.88 -5.69
N GLY A 24 -48.61 -3.29 -5.88
CA GLY A 24 -47.38 -3.85 -5.36
C GLY A 24 -47.57 -4.04 -3.85
N ALA A 25 -47.30 -5.25 -3.36
CA ALA A 25 -47.40 -5.53 -1.93
C ALA A 25 -46.52 -4.51 -1.18
N PRO A 26 -47.05 -3.82 -0.14
CA PRO A 26 -46.25 -2.90 0.65
C PRO A 26 -45.05 -3.67 1.23
N LEU A 27 -43.85 -3.08 1.10
CA LEU A 27 -42.65 -3.58 1.75
C LEU A 27 -42.91 -3.68 3.25
N ASP A 28 -42.92 -4.90 3.77
CA ASP A 28 -43.11 -5.18 5.18
C ASP A 28 -41.80 -4.88 5.91
N LEU A 29 -41.75 -3.71 6.57
CA LEU A 29 -40.58 -3.20 7.28
C LEU A 29 -40.60 -3.58 8.78
N THR A 30 -41.52 -4.44 9.23
CA THR A 30 -41.63 -4.76 10.67
C THR A 30 -40.41 -5.47 11.24
N ASP A 31 -39.59 -6.10 10.38
CA ASP A 31 -38.51 -7.00 10.80
C ASP A 31 -37.10 -6.47 10.50
N VAL A 32 -36.95 -5.20 10.11
CA VAL A 32 -35.62 -4.60 9.89
C VAL A 32 -35.01 -4.18 11.23
N GLU A 33 -34.10 -4.99 11.76
CA GLU A 33 -33.31 -4.68 12.96
C GLU A 33 -32.23 -3.63 12.63
N ILE A 34 -32.46 -2.38 13.06
CA ILE A 34 -31.53 -1.28 12.82
C ILE A 34 -30.45 -1.27 13.91
N ILE A 35 -29.22 -1.63 13.55
CA ILE A 35 -28.04 -1.51 14.42
C ILE A 35 -27.59 -0.05 14.43
N LEU A 36 -28.04 0.74 15.40
CA LEU A 36 -27.51 2.09 15.64
C LEU A 36 -26.20 2.03 16.43
N GLY A 37 -25.28 2.94 16.12
CA GLY A 37 -23.97 3.06 16.75
C GLY A 37 -24.07 3.15 18.28
N LYS A 38 -23.15 2.45 18.96
CA LYS A 38 -23.11 2.24 20.43
C LYS A 38 -23.46 3.51 21.23
N GLY A 39 -24.63 3.53 21.88
CA GLY A 39 -24.92 4.46 22.98
C GLY A 39 -26.33 5.02 23.10
N GLU A 40 -27.19 4.89 22.08
CA GLU A 40 -28.60 5.30 22.20
C GLU A 40 -29.50 4.10 22.54
N ASP A 41 -30.12 4.12 23.73
CA ASP A 41 -31.19 3.20 24.09
C ASP A 41 -32.43 3.49 23.23
N VAL A 42 -32.64 2.68 22.18
CA VAL A 42 -33.81 2.73 21.29
C VAL A 42 -34.95 1.96 21.95
N THR A 43 -35.64 2.55 22.93
CA THR A 43 -36.84 1.92 23.54
C THR A 43 -38.16 2.49 23.06
N THR A 44 -38.17 3.36 22.05
CA THR A 44 -39.41 3.88 21.46
C THR A 44 -39.41 3.62 19.97
N VAL A 45 -40.40 2.85 19.52
CA VAL A 45 -40.68 2.53 18.12
C VAL A 45 -40.89 3.85 17.37
N SER A 46 -39.82 4.35 16.77
CA SER A 46 -39.86 5.56 15.93
C SER A 46 -40.72 5.23 14.72
N SER A 47 -41.63 6.13 14.35
CA SER A 47 -42.43 5.91 13.15
C SER A 47 -41.50 5.75 11.94
N PRO A 48 -41.84 4.93 10.93
CA PRO A 48 -41.00 4.78 9.73
C PRO A 48 -40.62 6.12 9.10
N SER A 49 -41.52 7.10 9.16
CA SER A 49 -41.33 8.48 8.70
C SER A 49 -40.23 9.23 9.47
N GLU A 50 -40.17 9.08 10.79
CA GLU A 50 -39.12 9.67 11.61
C GLU A 50 -37.74 9.07 11.31
N LEU A 51 -37.65 7.75 11.08
CA LEU A 51 -36.42 7.09 10.65
C LEU A 51 -35.94 7.60 9.29
N MET A 52 -36.85 7.76 8.32
CA MET A 52 -36.54 8.33 7.01
C MET A 52 -36.05 9.77 7.15
N ILE A 53 -36.74 10.62 7.91
CA ILE A 53 -36.35 12.01 8.17
C ILE A 53 -34.96 12.06 8.83
N ARG A 54 -34.74 11.26 9.89
CA ARG A 54 -33.46 11.20 10.60
C ARG A 54 -32.33 10.85 9.64
N THR A 55 -32.50 9.79 8.84
CA THR A 55 -31.47 9.32 7.92
C THR A 55 -31.18 10.32 6.80
N LEU A 56 -32.22 10.89 6.17
CA LEU A 56 -32.05 11.88 5.10
C LEU A 56 -31.48 13.21 5.62
N SER A 57 -31.82 13.61 6.85
CA SER A 57 -31.29 14.82 7.49
C SER A 57 -29.82 14.72 7.89
N ALA A 58 -29.27 13.50 7.98
CA ALA A 58 -27.85 13.27 8.27
C ALA A 58 -26.96 13.41 7.03
N LEU A 59 -27.54 13.50 5.82
CA LEU A 59 -26.78 13.69 4.58
C LEU A 59 -26.16 15.10 4.52
N PRO A 60 -25.06 15.33 3.78
CA PRO A 60 -24.56 16.69 3.53
C PRO A 60 -25.64 17.58 2.89
N VAL A 61 -25.70 18.87 3.25
CA VAL A 61 -26.75 19.81 2.76
C VAL A 61 -26.83 19.85 1.24
N VAL A 62 -25.69 19.81 0.54
CA VAL A 62 -25.62 19.77 -0.93
C VAL A 62 -26.38 18.56 -1.50
N GLU A 63 -26.27 17.42 -0.83
CA GLU A 63 -26.94 16.19 -1.23
C GLU A 63 -28.42 16.21 -0.86
N GLN A 64 -28.78 16.77 0.30
CA GLN A 64 -30.17 16.99 0.68
C GLN A 64 -30.91 17.87 -0.34
N ASP A 65 -30.25 18.92 -0.83
CA ASP A 65 -30.78 19.79 -1.88
C ASP A 65 -30.89 19.05 -3.22
N ARG A 66 -29.87 18.26 -3.60
CA ARG A 66 -29.85 17.48 -4.85
C ARG A 66 -31.05 16.54 -4.95
N ILE A 67 -31.34 15.83 -3.86
CA ILE A 67 -32.47 14.89 -3.81
C ILE A 67 -33.81 15.59 -3.56
N GLY A 68 -33.80 16.89 -3.22
CA GLY A 68 -35.01 17.66 -2.95
C GLY A 68 -35.59 17.48 -1.55
N PHE A 69 -34.81 16.95 -0.60
CA PHE A 69 -35.25 16.76 0.79
C PHE A 69 -35.54 18.10 1.50
N THR A 70 -34.70 19.12 1.30
CA THR A 70 -34.90 20.46 1.90
C THR A 70 -36.18 21.12 1.40
N ALA A 71 -36.42 21.07 0.08
CA ALA A 71 -37.65 21.56 -0.53
C ALA A 71 -38.89 20.81 0.00
N LEU A 72 -38.76 19.50 0.24
CA LEU A 72 -39.82 18.69 0.83
C LEU A 72 -40.13 19.12 2.27
N MET A 73 -39.10 19.34 3.10
CA MET A 73 -39.26 19.77 4.49
C MET A 73 -39.80 21.21 4.62
N ASP A 74 -39.61 22.06 3.61
CA ASP A 74 -40.25 23.37 3.56
C ASP A 74 -41.71 23.29 3.10
N LYS A 75 -42.02 22.40 2.15
CA LYS A 75 -43.39 22.11 1.70
C LYS A 75 -44.23 21.45 2.80
N SER A 76 -43.61 20.63 3.64
CA SER A 76 -44.26 19.89 4.73
C SER A 76 -44.95 20.79 5.76
N LYS A 77 -44.44 22.02 5.96
CA LYS A 77 -45.07 23.03 6.82
C LYS A 77 -46.47 23.45 6.35
N ALA A 78 -46.77 23.22 5.07
CA ALA A 78 -48.04 23.58 4.44
C ALA A 78 -48.92 22.36 4.09
N SER A 79 -48.36 21.15 4.00
CA SER A 79 -49.09 19.92 3.68
C SER A 79 -49.44 19.11 4.94
N GLY A 80 -50.46 18.26 4.84
CA GLY A 80 -50.78 17.30 5.91
C GLY A 80 -49.71 16.20 6.07
N GLU A 81 -49.68 15.57 7.23
CA GLU A 81 -48.73 14.51 7.61
C GLU A 81 -48.75 13.32 6.65
N GLU A 82 -49.93 12.89 6.20
CA GLU A 82 -50.08 11.78 5.25
C GLU A 82 -49.46 12.08 3.87
N ALA A 83 -49.57 13.33 3.41
CA ALA A 83 -48.96 13.76 2.15
C ALA A 83 -47.43 13.85 2.27
N LEU A 84 -46.93 14.29 3.44
CA LEU A 84 -45.50 14.30 3.74
C LEU A 84 -44.94 12.88 3.76
N GLU A 85 -45.64 11.94 4.41
CA GLU A 85 -45.20 10.54 4.46
C GLU A 85 -45.15 9.91 3.07
N ALA A 86 -46.15 10.16 2.22
CA ALA A 86 -46.14 9.67 0.83
C ALA A 86 -44.97 10.24 0.01
N ASP A 87 -44.72 11.55 0.10
CA ASP A 87 -43.61 12.20 -0.59
C ASP A 87 -42.25 11.72 -0.03
N LEU A 88 -42.12 11.50 1.29
CA LEU A 88 -40.92 10.94 1.93
C LEU A 88 -40.66 9.52 1.47
N ARG A 89 -41.70 8.67 1.39
CA ARG A 89 -41.56 7.28 0.93
C ARG A 89 -41.08 7.22 -0.51
N SER A 90 -41.64 8.06 -1.39
CA SER A 90 -41.19 8.19 -2.78
C SER A 90 -39.72 8.62 -2.88
N LEU A 91 -39.34 9.64 -2.11
CA LEU A 91 -37.95 10.11 -2.06
C LEU A 91 -37.00 9.02 -1.54
N TRP A 92 -37.43 8.29 -0.51
CA TRP A 92 -36.69 7.18 0.07
C TRP A 92 -36.47 6.05 -0.94
N GLU A 93 -37.51 5.63 -1.64
CA GLU A 93 -37.44 4.59 -2.68
C GLU A 93 -36.45 4.96 -3.79
N VAL A 94 -36.50 6.20 -4.29
CA VAL A 94 -35.52 6.69 -5.28
C VAL A 94 -34.10 6.58 -4.73
N ARG A 95 -33.89 6.97 -3.48
CA ARG A 95 -32.56 6.91 -2.85
C ARG A 95 -32.09 5.47 -2.62
N GLN A 96 -32.98 4.54 -2.27
CA GLN A 96 -32.62 3.13 -2.12
C GLN A 96 -32.16 2.55 -3.45
N VAL A 97 -32.83 2.88 -4.56
CA VAL A 97 -32.39 2.46 -5.90
C VAL A 97 -31.02 3.06 -6.25
N GLU A 98 -30.80 4.36 -5.99
CA GLU A 98 -29.47 4.98 -6.21
C GLU A 98 -28.38 4.31 -5.37
N LEU A 99 -28.67 3.94 -4.11
CA LEU A 99 -27.73 3.23 -3.25
C LEU A 99 -27.47 1.81 -3.72
N GLU A 100 -28.49 1.09 -4.18
CA GLU A 100 -28.35 -0.25 -4.75
C GLU A 100 -27.51 -0.21 -6.03
N GLU A 101 -27.75 0.76 -6.92
CA GLU A 101 -26.93 0.97 -8.11
C GLU A 101 -25.48 1.32 -7.76
N ALA A 102 -25.27 2.16 -6.75
CA ALA A 102 -23.93 2.51 -6.27
C ALA A 102 -23.23 1.29 -5.65
N MET A 103 -23.93 0.49 -4.84
CA MET A 103 -23.40 -0.76 -4.26
C MET A 103 -23.07 -1.80 -5.31
N ALA A 104 -23.91 -1.95 -6.33
CA ALA A 104 -23.65 -2.85 -7.46
C ALA A 104 -22.41 -2.39 -8.26
N ALA A 105 -22.20 -1.08 -8.41
CA ALA A 105 -20.98 -0.54 -8.99
C ALA A 105 -19.74 -0.84 -8.12
N THR A 106 -19.88 -0.90 -6.80
CA THR A 106 -18.81 -1.35 -5.90
C THR A 106 -18.54 -2.85 -6.03
N GLU A 107 -19.54 -3.70 -6.23
CA GLU A 107 -19.36 -5.14 -6.46
C GLU A 107 -18.50 -5.42 -7.71
N GLU A 108 -18.64 -4.60 -8.75
CA GLU A 108 -17.77 -4.68 -9.94
C GLU A 108 -16.28 -4.43 -9.64
N SER A 109 -15.94 -3.76 -8.53
CA SER A 109 -14.55 -3.52 -8.13
C SER A 109 -13.84 -4.78 -7.62
N ALA A 110 -14.55 -5.69 -6.94
CA ALA A 110 -13.98 -6.95 -6.47
C ALA A 110 -13.70 -7.89 -7.66
N ASP A 111 -14.63 -7.98 -8.60
CA ASP A 111 -14.44 -8.71 -9.87
C ASP A 111 -13.28 -8.14 -10.68
N PHE A 112 -13.14 -6.81 -10.68
CA PHE A 112 -12.02 -6.13 -11.32
C PHE A 112 -10.68 -6.49 -10.66
N LEU A 113 -10.57 -6.41 -9.33
CA LEU A 113 -9.36 -6.84 -8.60
C LEU A 113 -9.02 -8.31 -8.87
N ALA A 114 -10.02 -9.19 -8.88
CA ALA A 114 -9.82 -10.61 -9.19
C ALA A 114 -9.30 -10.81 -10.63
N ALA A 115 -9.78 -10.01 -11.60
CA ALA A 115 -9.26 -10.01 -12.96
C ALA A 115 -7.80 -9.54 -13.04
N LEU A 116 -7.43 -8.49 -12.30
CA LEU A 116 -6.04 -8.02 -12.21
C LEU A 116 -5.13 -9.09 -11.61
N ILE A 117 -5.51 -9.69 -10.47
CA ILE A 117 -4.75 -10.76 -9.82
C ILE A 117 -4.56 -11.95 -10.78
N LYS A 118 -5.59 -12.30 -11.54
CA LYS A 118 -5.50 -13.36 -12.55
C LYS A 118 -4.46 -13.04 -13.62
N THR A 119 -4.38 -11.80 -14.08
CA THR A 119 -3.33 -11.35 -15.02
C THR A 119 -1.95 -11.49 -14.41
N LEU A 120 -1.74 -11.06 -13.15
CA LEU A 120 -0.47 -11.20 -12.45
C LEU A 120 -0.06 -12.67 -12.31
N LYS A 121 -0.98 -13.54 -11.86
CA LYS A 121 -0.75 -14.99 -11.71
C LYS A 121 -0.36 -15.63 -13.04
N SER A 122 -1.10 -15.33 -14.11
CA SER A 122 -0.82 -15.87 -15.44
C SER A 122 0.58 -15.50 -15.95
N HIS A 123 1.05 -14.29 -15.64
CA HIS A 123 2.40 -13.84 -15.96
C HIS A 123 3.47 -14.60 -15.17
N VAL A 124 3.28 -14.71 -13.85
CA VAL A 124 4.21 -15.45 -12.98
C VAL A 124 4.31 -16.91 -13.39
N ASP A 125 3.19 -17.57 -13.72
CA ASP A 125 3.15 -18.99 -14.07
C ASP A 125 3.77 -19.28 -15.45
N SER A 126 3.52 -18.41 -16.42
CA SER A 126 3.93 -18.66 -17.81
C SER A 126 5.32 -18.10 -18.12
N ASN A 127 5.80 -17.13 -17.33
CA ASN A 127 6.98 -16.32 -17.58
C ASN A 127 7.03 -15.79 -19.04
N SER A 128 5.86 -15.59 -19.65
CA SER A 128 5.67 -15.39 -21.08
C SER A 128 4.55 -14.40 -21.39
N ALA A 129 3.93 -13.77 -20.38
CA ALA A 129 2.94 -12.75 -20.69
C ALA A 129 3.64 -11.49 -21.17
N ASP A 130 2.91 -10.73 -21.97
CA ASP A 130 3.33 -9.45 -22.48
C ASP A 130 3.50 -8.46 -21.31
N ASP A 131 4.72 -7.98 -21.10
CA ASP A 131 5.06 -7.02 -20.04
C ASP A 131 4.12 -5.80 -20.05
N GLU A 132 3.67 -5.36 -21.24
CA GLU A 132 2.72 -4.24 -21.37
C GLU A 132 1.39 -4.54 -20.67
N THR A 133 0.84 -5.74 -20.85
CA THR A 133 -0.41 -6.17 -20.20
C THR A 133 -0.26 -6.24 -18.67
N VAL A 134 0.92 -6.66 -18.17
CA VAL A 134 1.20 -6.72 -16.73
C VAL A 134 1.37 -5.33 -16.15
N LEU A 135 2.05 -4.44 -16.87
CA LEU A 135 2.23 -3.06 -16.46
C LEU A 135 0.90 -2.31 -16.38
N ASP A 136 0.01 -2.50 -17.35
CA ASP A 136 -1.35 -1.95 -17.30
C ASP A 136 -2.13 -2.47 -16.09
N ALA A 137 -2.01 -3.77 -15.79
CA ALA A 137 -2.65 -4.37 -14.63
C ALA A 137 -2.09 -3.82 -13.31
N LEU A 138 -0.77 -3.66 -13.19
CA LEU A 138 -0.12 -3.07 -12.02
C LEU A 138 -0.49 -1.59 -11.84
N ASN A 139 -0.62 -0.83 -12.93
CA ASN A 139 -1.06 0.55 -12.87
C ASN A 139 -2.50 0.67 -12.37
N GLY A 140 -3.42 -0.16 -12.91
CA GLY A 140 -4.79 -0.22 -12.41
C GLY A 140 -4.86 -0.68 -10.95
N LEU A 141 -3.96 -1.59 -10.54
CA LEU A 141 -3.88 -2.05 -9.16
C LEU A 141 -3.39 -0.95 -8.21
N GLU A 142 -2.41 -0.13 -8.59
CA GLU A 142 -1.94 0.99 -7.77
C GLU A 142 -3.10 1.91 -7.37
N ASP A 143 -3.94 2.29 -8.33
CA ASP A 143 -5.07 3.18 -8.09
C ASP A 143 -6.05 2.59 -7.06
N HIS A 144 -6.33 1.28 -7.16
CA HIS A 144 -7.28 0.60 -6.26
C HIS A 144 -6.70 0.35 -4.87
N LEU A 145 -5.42 -0.04 -4.77
CA LEU A 145 -4.78 -0.29 -3.45
C LEU A 145 -4.46 1.00 -2.69
N SER A 146 -4.77 2.17 -3.23
CA SER A 146 -4.80 3.42 -2.46
C SER A 146 -5.97 3.48 -1.48
N ASP A 147 -7.03 2.70 -1.73
CA ASP A 147 -8.15 2.48 -0.82
C ASP A 147 -7.83 1.32 0.14
N MET A 148 -8.09 1.54 1.43
CA MET A 148 -7.72 0.60 2.49
C MET A 148 -8.51 -0.72 2.43
N ASP A 149 -9.80 -0.64 2.09
CA ASP A 149 -10.65 -1.83 2.06
C ASP A 149 -10.30 -2.68 0.84
N MET A 150 -10.02 -2.05 -0.30
CA MET A 150 -9.50 -2.73 -1.49
C MET A 150 -8.12 -3.35 -1.25
N ALA A 151 -7.23 -2.68 -0.51
CA ALA A 151 -5.94 -3.23 -0.12
C ALA A 151 -6.10 -4.48 0.75
N ARG A 152 -7.00 -4.44 1.75
CA ARG A 152 -7.32 -5.57 2.62
C ARG A 152 -7.94 -6.72 1.84
N ASP A 153 -8.90 -6.47 0.96
CA ASP A 153 -9.52 -7.51 0.14
C ASP A 153 -8.53 -8.14 -0.85
N PHE A 154 -7.66 -7.32 -1.46
CA PHE A 154 -6.58 -7.82 -2.31
C PHE A 154 -5.65 -8.78 -1.56
N HIS A 155 -5.32 -8.45 -0.31
CA HIS A 155 -4.45 -9.25 0.54
C HIS A 155 -5.16 -10.50 1.09
N ASP A 156 -6.17 -10.29 1.93
CA ASP A 156 -6.81 -11.32 2.77
C ASP A 156 -7.83 -12.15 2.00
N ALA A 157 -8.69 -11.51 1.20
CA ALA A 157 -9.83 -12.19 0.57
C ALA A 157 -9.45 -12.84 -0.76
N LEU A 158 -8.64 -12.17 -1.58
CA LEU A 158 -8.33 -12.59 -2.95
C LEU A 158 -6.96 -13.27 -3.08
N GLY A 159 -6.09 -13.17 -2.06
CA GLY A 159 -4.75 -13.75 -2.07
C GLY A 159 -3.91 -13.24 -3.25
N GLY A 160 -3.95 -11.93 -3.49
CA GLY A 160 -3.19 -11.25 -4.53
C GLY A 160 -1.73 -10.99 -4.14
N TRP A 161 -1.44 -10.93 -2.85
CA TRP A 161 -0.13 -10.57 -2.31
C TRP A 161 1.04 -11.46 -2.78
N PRO A 162 0.94 -12.81 -2.76
CA PRO A 162 2.01 -13.68 -3.25
C PRO A 162 2.31 -13.47 -4.74
N SER A 163 1.30 -13.13 -5.54
CA SER A 163 1.50 -12.84 -6.96
C SER A 163 2.22 -11.51 -7.17
N LEU A 164 1.92 -10.50 -6.35
CA LEU A 164 2.61 -9.21 -6.39
C LEU A 164 4.08 -9.32 -5.93
N THR A 165 4.34 -10.06 -4.86
CA THR A 165 5.71 -10.24 -4.33
C THR A 165 6.61 -11.01 -5.31
N ASN A 166 6.08 -12.01 -6.01
CA ASN A 166 6.81 -12.73 -7.06
C ASN A 166 7.22 -11.83 -8.25
N LEU A 167 6.55 -10.69 -8.45
CA LEU A 167 6.93 -9.73 -9.49
C LEU A 167 8.16 -8.89 -9.12
N LEU A 168 8.65 -8.97 -7.87
CA LEU A 168 9.88 -8.31 -7.44
C LEU A 168 11.15 -9.10 -7.83
N LEU A 169 10.98 -10.38 -8.20
CA LEU A 169 12.08 -11.28 -8.46
C LEU A 169 12.95 -10.83 -9.65
N PRO A 170 14.27 -11.16 -9.65
CA PRO A 170 15.18 -10.76 -10.72
C PRO A 170 14.83 -11.33 -12.10
N THR A 171 13.99 -12.37 -12.17
CA THR A 171 13.49 -12.95 -13.42
C THR A 171 12.57 -11.99 -14.20
N GLN A 172 12.06 -10.95 -13.54
CA GLN A 172 11.16 -9.97 -14.11
C GLN A 172 11.90 -8.78 -14.70
N SER A 173 11.29 -8.11 -15.68
CA SER A 173 11.87 -6.91 -16.27
C SER A 173 11.95 -5.76 -15.25
N LEU A 174 12.89 -4.85 -15.45
CA LEU A 174 13.10 -3.71 -14.53
C LEU A 174 11.83 -2.88 -14.36
N GLN A 175 11.03 -2.74 -15.42
CA GLN A 175 9.80 -1.95 -15.40
C GLN A 175 8.71 -2.64 -14.57
N VAL A 176 8.51 -3.95 -14.73
CA VAL A 176 7.55 -4.73 -13.96
C VAL A 176 7.93 -4.73 -12.47
N ARG A 177 9.21 -4.96 -12.15
CA ARG A 177 9.71 -4.90 -10.77
C ARG A 177 9.50 -3.52 -10.14
N ALA A 178 9.78 -2.47 -10.91
CA ALA A 178 9.56 -1.10 -10.48
C ALA A 178 8.08 -0.85 -10.16
N ALA A 179 7.17 -1.22 -11.08
CA ALA A 179 5.73 -1.07 -10.89
C ALA A 179 5.20 -1.88 -9.71
N ALA A 180 5.63 -3.14 -9.56
CA ALA A 180 5.26 -3.99 -8.42
C ALA A 180 5.70 -3.39 -7.08
N ALA A 181 6.93 -2.86 -7.01
CA ALA A 181 7.40 -2.16 -5.80
C ALA A 181 6.56 -0.91 -5.49
N LEU A 182 6.14 -0.14 -6.51
CA LEU A 182 5.26 1.01 -6.29
C LEU A 182 3.90 0.59 -5.73
N VAL A 183 3.26 -0.41 -6.35
CA VAL A 183 1.97 -0.96 -5.90
C VAL A 183 2.07 -1.46 -4.45
N MET A 184 3.12 -2.20 -4.13
CA MET A 184 3.41 -2.66 -2.77
C MET A 184 3.54 -1.49 -1.79
N GLY A 185 4.32 -0.48 -2.16
CA GLY A 185 4.51 0.72 -1.36
C GLY A 185 3.24 1.55 -1.16
N THR A 186 2.31 1.53 -2.12
CA THR A 186 0.99 2.18 -2.01
C THR A 186 0.08 1.40 -1.06
N ALA A 187 0.02 0.07 -1.20
CA ALA A 187 -0.79 -0.79 -0.35
C ALA A 187 -0.42 -0.68 1.14
N VAL A 188 0.88 -0.64 1.47
CA VAL A 188 1.34 -0.62 2.87
C VAL A 188 1.49 0.79 3.46
N LYS A 189 1.17 1.84 2.69
CA LYS A 189 1.41 3.22 3.12
C LYS A 189 0.37 3.68 4.14
N ASN A 190 0.85 4.32 5.21
CA ASN A 190 0.06 5.01 6.24
C ASN A 190 -0.83 4.12 7.13
N GLN A 191 -0.73 2.79 7.03
CA GLN A 191 -1.49 1.86 7.87
C GLN A 191 -0.53 0.86 8.52
N ASP A 192 -0.51 0.85 9.85
CA ASP A 192 0.35 -0.06 10.62
C ASP A 192 -0.02 -1.53 10.36
N GLU A 193 -1.32 -1.83 10.24
CA GLU A 193 -1.81 -3.18 9.93
C GLU A 193 -1.23 -3.76 8.63
N PHE A 194 -0.99 -2.92 7.62
CA PHE A 194 -0.50 -3.35 6.31
C PHE A 194 1.02 -3.35 6.21
N GLN A 195 1.72 -2.59 7.07
CA GLN A 195 3.18 -2.53 7.08
C GLN A 195 3.81 -3.90 7.38
N GLY A 196 3.11 -4.77 8.11
CA GLY A 196 3.53 -6.15 8.35
C GLY A 196 3.57 -7.02 7.09
N TRP A 197 2.80 -6.71 6.05
CA TRP A 197 2.74 -7.52 4.82
C TRP A 197 4.07 -7.57 4.06
N ILE A 198 4.93 -6.57 4.25
CA ILE A 198 6.27 -6.54 3.66
C ILE A 198 7.22 -7.58 4.28
N LEU A 199 6.86 -8.11 5.46
CA LEU A 199 7.59 -9.16 6.15
C LEU A 199 7.18 -10.55 5.69
N GLU A 200 6.09 -10.65 4.93
CA GLU A 200 5.60 -11.94 4.50
C GLU A 200 6.61 -12.66 3.60
N PRO A 201 6.73 -13.99 3.77
CA PRO A 201 7.67 -14.79 3.01
C PRO A 201 7.25 -14.84 1.54
N VAL A 202 8.23 -14.64 0.66
CA VAL A 202 8.11 -14.85 -0.78
C VAL A 202 8.61 -16.25 -1.08
N ALA A 203 7.76 -17.03 -1.74
CA ALA A 203 8.09 -18.38 -2.16
C ALA A 203 9.08 -18.31 -3.34
N LEU A 204 10.37 -18.52 -3.06
CA LEU A 204 11.40 -18.58 -4.09
C LEU A 204 11.44 -19.99 -4.67
N SER A 205 10.75 -20.21 -5.79
CA SER A 205 10.91 -21.41 -6.62
C SER A 205 12.21 -21.31 -7.41
N LEU A 206 13.35 -21.48 -6.74
CA LEU A 206 14.66 -21.55 -7.38
C LEU A 206 14.89 -22.97 -7.87
N SER A 207 14.96 -23.16 -9.19
CA SER A 207 15.39 -24.42 -9.81
C SER A 207 16.85 -24.70 -9.46
N THR A 208 17.09 -25.38 -8.34
CA THR A 208 18.42 -25.89 -8.02
C THR A 208 18.60 -27.20 -8.77
N ASP A 209 19.61 -27.28 -9.64
CA ASP A 209 19.95 -28.46 -10.46
C ASP A 209 20.35 -29.70 -9.63
N THR A 210 20.31 -29.62 -8.30
CA THR A 210 20.78 -30.66 -7.37
C THR A 210 19.62 -31.52 -6.88
N THR A 211 19.49 -32.69 -7.52
CA THR A 211 18.51 -33.80 -7.37
C THR A 211 18.15 -34.35 -5.98
N SER A 212 18.19 -33.61 -4.87
CA SER A 212 17.73 -34.16 -3.59
C SER A 212 17.27 -33.06 -2.62
N GLU A 213 15.95 -33.04 -2.40
CA GLU A 213 15.20 -32.20 -1.44
C GLU A 213 14.96 -30.74 -1.84
N GLU A 214 13.78 -30.46 -2.38
CA GLU A 214 13.23 -29.11 -2.59
C GLU A 214 13.11 -28.38 -1.24
N HIS A 215 14.16 -27.65 -0.87
CA HIS A 215 14.08 -26.69 0.23
C HIS A 215 13.47 -25.40 -0.32
N MET A 216 12.21 -25.13 0.00
CA MET A 216 11.62 -23.82 -0.25
C MET A 216 12.34 -22.78 0.59
N HIS A 217 13.02 -21.84 -0.05
CA HIS A 217 13.57 -20.68 0.61
C HIS A 217 12.47 -19.63 0.75
N GLU A 218 12.18 -19.27 1.99
CA GLU A 218 11.31 -18.17 2.33
C GLU A 218 12.17 -16.94 2.58
N GLU A 219 12.01 -15.93 1.75
CA GLU A 219 12.67 -14.64 1.91
C GLU A 219 11.59 -13.56 2.02
N ALA A 220 11.68 -12.69 3.03
CA ALA A 220 10.70 -11.63 3.21
C ALA A 220 10.69 -10.68 2.00
N ALA A 221 9.52 -10.15 1.62
CA ALA A 221 9.42 -9.17 0.54
C ALA A 221 10.33 -7.94 0.76
N LEU A 222 10.52 -7.54 2.02
CA LEU A 222 11.47 -6.51 2.43
C LEU A 222 12.90 -6.81 1.97
N ALA A 223 13.34 -8.06 2.04
CA ALA A 223 14.67 -8.44 1.59
C ALA A 223 14.80 -8.26 0.08
N LEU A 224 13.82 -8.72 -0.71
CA LEU A 224 13.81 -8.49 -2.17
C LEU A 224 13.88 -7.00 -2.53
N LEU A 225 13.08 -6.16 -1.85
CA LEU A 225 13.13 -4.70 -2.04
C LEU A 225 14.49 -4.11 -1.66
N THR A 226 15.08 -4.59 -0.57
CA THR A 226 16.41 -4.17 -0.10
C THR A 226 17.51 -4.62 -1.07
N HIS A 227 17.34 -5.77 -1.73
CA HIS A 227 18.19 -6.26 -2.82
C HIS A 227 18.10 -5.39 -4.09
N MET A 228 16.93 -4.83 -4.39
CA MET A 228 16.75 -3.93 -5.52
C MET A 228 17.56 -2.62 -5.40
N LEU A 229 17.99 -2.23 -4.20
CA LEU A 229 18.77 -1.01 -3.97
C LEU A 229 20.23 -1.09 -4.47
N VAL A 230 20.78 -2.29 -4.64
CA VAL A 230 22.20 -2.50 -4.97
C VAL A 230 22.39 -2.97 -6.41
N LYS A 231 23.44 -2.48 -7.06
CA LYS A 231 23.89 -2.98 -8.36
C LYS A 231 24.53 -4.37 -8.22
N GLY A 232 24.07 -5.34 -9.02
CA GLY A 232 24.68 -6.67 -9.14
C GLY A 232 24.13 -7.73 -8.17
N CYS A 233 25.00 -8.66 -7.77
CA CYS A 233 24.64 -9.78 -6.90
C CYS A 233 24.85 -9.45 -5.43
N THR A 234 23.89 -9.88 -4.61
CA THR A 234 23.95 -9.74 -3.16
C THR A 234 23.59 -11.09 -2.55
N THR A 235 24.45 -11.58 -1.67
CA THR A 235 24.26 -12.87 -1.01
C THR A 235 23.75 -12.61 0.39
N THR A 236 22.48 -12.93 0.63
CA THR A 236 21.92 -12.89 1.98
C THR A 236 22.15 -14.23 2.63
N THR A 237 22.75 -14.20 3.81
CA THR A 237 23.14 -15.38 4.56
C THR A 237 22.29 -15.44 5.81
N THR A 238 21.29 -16.31 5.82
CA THR A 238 20.36 -16.48 6.93
C THR A 238 20.79 -17.70 7.73
N THR A 239 21.05 -17.52 9.03
CA THR A 239 21.35 -18.64 9.93
C THR A 239 20.10 -18.95 10.75
N ASN A 240 19.57 -20.17 10.61
CA ASN A 240 18.40 -20.60 11.37
C ASN A 240 18.73 -20.85 12.85
N GLN A 241 17.69 -21.07 13.67
CA GLN A 241 17.85 -21.34 15.12
C GLN A 241 18.74 -22.55 15.43
N ASN A 242 18.89 -23.48 14.48
CA ASN A 242 19.73 -24.67 14.62
C ASN A 242 21.19 -24.40 14.21
N GLY A 243 21.56 -23.15 13.91
CA GLY A 243 22.90 -22.78 13.46
C GLY A 243 23.20 -23.19 12.02
N THR A 244 22.21 -23.64 11.25
CA THR A 244 22.38 -23.93 9.82
C THR A 244 22.31 -22.63 9.04
N THR A 245 23.39 -22.33 8.34
CA THR A 245 23.54 -21.13 7.54
C THR A 245 23.16 -21.41 6.09
N THR A 246 22.15 -20.72 5.59
CA THR A 246 21.66 -20.80 4.22
C THR A 246 21.98 -19.49 3.52
N SER A 247 22.75 -19.54 2.43
CA SER A 247 23.09 -18.36 1.64
C SER A 247 22.28 -18.36 0.35
N VAL A 248 21.42 -17.35 0.19
CA VAL A 248 20.69 -17.09 -1.06
C VAL A 248 21.38 -15.94 -1.76
N THR A 249 21.91 -16.21 -2.96
CA THR A 249 22.48 -15.17 -3.81
C THR A 249 21.41 -14.69 -4.79
N LEU A 250 20.92 -13.47 -4.57
CA LEU A 250 20.05 -12.77 -5.51
C LEU A 250 20.90 -11.87 -6.38
N CYS A 251 20.88 -12.14 -7.68
CA CYS A 251 21.59 -11.36 -8.68
C CYS A 251 20.62 -10.49 -9.46
N ASN A 252 20.76 -9.16 -9.34
CA ASN A 252 20.31 -8.29 -10.43
C ASN A 252 21.26 -8.55 -11.60
N GLU A 253 20.72 -8.92 -12.77
CA GLU A 253 21.57 -9.11 -13.95
C GLU A 253 22.28 -7.79 -14.27
N PRO A 254 23.61 -7.71 -14.10
CA PRO A 254 24.34 -6.45 -14.30
C PRO A 254 24.23 -5.97 -15.74
N THR A 255 24.06 -6.89 -16.68
CA THR A 255 23.81 -6.63 -18.10
C THR A 255 22.53 -5.85 -18.35
N LEU A 256 21.44 -6.17 -17.63
CA LEU A 256 20.17 -5.47 -17.77
C LEU A 256 20.27 -4.02 -17.27
N GLU A 257 20.84 -3.83 -16.08
CA GLU A 257 21.01 -2.48 -15.51
C GLU A 257 21.95 -1.59 -16.32
N GLU A 258 22.98 -2.16 -16.94
CA GLU A 258 23.89 -1.43 -17.82
C GLU A 258 23.23 -1.06 -19.15
N SER A 259 22.31 -1.91 -19.63
CA SER A 259 21.55 -1.64 -20.86
C SER A 259 20.46 -0.58 -20.66
N ASP A 260 19.82 -0.54 -19.48
CA ASP A 260 18.76 0.41 -19.13
C ASP A 260 18.98 1.05 -17.74
N PRO A 261 19.89 2.03 -17.63
CA PRO A 261 20.17 2.69 -16.36
C PRO A 261 19.01 3.55 -15.87
N VAL A 262 18.12 4.01 -16.77
CA VAL A 262 16.93 4.79 -16.41
C VAL A 262 15.90 3.89 -15.73
N GLY A 263 15.63 2.72 -16.30
CA GLY A 263 14.77 1.70 -15.69
C GLY A 263 15.31 1.22 -14.34
N ALA A 264 16.61 0.96 -14.24
CA ALA A 264 17.24 0.56 -12.98
C ALA A 264 17.08 1.64 -11.88
N LEU A 265 17.26 2.92 -12.23
CA LEU A 265 17.05 4.02 -11.29
C LEU A 265 15.57 4.13 -10.88
N ALA A 266 14.63 4.04 -11.82
CA ALA A 266 13.19 4.09 -11.53
C ALA A 266 12.77 2.94 -10.59
N MET A 267 13.31 1.74 -10.83
CA MET A 267 13.11 0.57 -10.00
C MET A 267 13.61 0.77 -8.57
N ARG A 268 14.83 1.29 -8.38
CA ARG A 268 15.38 1.64 -7.06
C ARG A 268 14.55 2.67 -6.32
N LYS A 269 14.05 3.70 -7.02
CA LYS A 269 13.21 4.75 -6.42
C LYS A 269 11.89 4.20 -5.88
N LYS A 270 11.25 3.33 -6.67
CA LYS A 270 9.98 2.69 -6.27
C LYS A 270 10.20 1.64 -5.17
N ALA A 271 11.31 0.91 -5.19
CA ALA A 271 11.72 0.04 -4.09
C ALA A 271 11.96 0.81 -2.79
N LEU A 272 12.67 1.96 -2.86
CA LEU A 272 12.87 2.81 -1.69
C LEU A 272 11.56 3.33 -1.13
N TYR A 273 10.61 3.70 -2.01
CA TYR A 273 9.28 4.10 -1.57
C TYR A 273 8.56 2.98 -0.81
N ALA A 274 8.60 1.74 -1.32
CA ALA A 274 8.00 0.60 -0.65
C ALA A 274 8.62 0.32 0.73
N ILE A 275 9.95 0.34 0.81
CA ILE A 275 10.70 0.18 2.07
C ILE A 275 10.30 1.28 3.05
N ALA A 276 10.33 2.54 2.61
CA ALA A 276 9.98 3.69 3.45
C ALA A 276 8.54 3.60 3.98
N SER A 277 7.60 3.16 3.15
CA SER A 277 6.21 2.92 3.58
C SER A 277 6.13 1.79 4.62
N GLY A 278 6.84 0.68 4.41
CA GLY A 278 6.82 -0.48 5.30
C GLY A 278 7.52 -0.29 6.64
N ILE A 279 8.55 0.57 6.72
CA ILE A 279 9.32 0.77 7.97
C ILE A 279 8.78 1.89 8.86
N ARG A 280 7.90 2.76 8.36
CA ARG A 280 7.61 4.05 9.01
C ARG A 280 7.09 3.90 10.44
N GLN A 281 6.32 2.87 10.76
CA GLN A 281 5.71 2.67 12.08
C GLN A 281 5.84 1.23 12.58
N ASN A 282 6.66 0.41 11.92
CA ASN A 282 6.78 -1.01 12.22
C ASN A 282 8.20 -1.35 12.71
N PRO A 283 8.41 -1.50 14.04
CA PRO A 283 9.72 -1.82 14.61
C PRO A 283 10.30 -3.15 14.12
N HIS A 284 9.46 -4.12 13.78
CA HIS A 284 9.92 -5.41 13.27
C HIS A 284 10.50 -5.24 11.86
N THR A 285 9.83 -4.47 11.00
CA THR A 285 10.34 -4.12 9.67
C THR A 285 11.62 -3.29 9.76
N GLN A 286 11.71 -2.34 10.69
CA GLN A 286 12.94 -1.58 10.95
C GLN A 286 14.10 -2.49 11.36
N SER A 287 13.88 -3.40 12.31
CA SER A 287 14.89 -4.35 12.77
C SER A 287 15.35 -5.29 11.65
N LEU A 288 14.40 -5.85 10.89
CA LEU A 288 14.74 -6.71 9.76
C LEU A 288 15.53 -5.94 8.70
N PHE A 289 15.13 -4.72 8.37
CA PHE A 289 15.84 -3.86 7.43
C PHE A 289 17.30 -3.61 7.84
N LEU A 290 17.57 -3.37 9.13
CA LEU A 290 18.93 -3.23 9.66
C LEU A 290 19.71 -4.54 9.55
N SER A 291 19.09 -5.67 9.90
CA SER A 291 19.74 -6.99 9.80
C SER A 291 20.11 -7.37 8.36
N LEU A 292 19.41 -6.80 7.37
CA LEU A 292 19.66 -6.99 5.93
C LEU A 292 20.71 -6.04 5.36
N ASP A 293 21.47 -5.34 6.22
CA ASP A 293 22.44 -4.32 5.83
C ASP A 293 21.79 -3.15 5.05
N GLY A 294 20.53 -2.84 5.41
CA GLY A 294 19.72 -1.86 4.69
C GLY A 294 20.37 -0.49 4.58
N LEU A 295 21.09 -0.03 5.60
CA LEU A 295 21.76 1.27 5.62
C LEU A 295 22.91 1.37 4.61
N SER A 296 23.80 0.37 4.53
CA SER A 296 24.88 0.36 3.54
C SER A 296 24.33 0.22 2.13
N ARG A 297 23.22 -0.51 1.95
CA ARG A 297 22.54 -0.60 0.64
C ARG A 297 21.90 0.71 0.21
N LEU A 298 21.38 1.50 1.14
CA LEU A 298 20.92 2.86 0.88
C LEU A 298 22.06 3.80 0.47
N GLU A 299 23.23 3.68 1.11
CA GLU A 299 24.42 4.44 0.72
C GLU A 299 24.83 4.09 -0.72
N HIS A 300 24.91 2.80 -1.06
CA HIS A 300 25.18 2.36 -2.43
C HIS A 300 24.15 2.86 -3.45
N ALA A 301 22.86 2.86 -3.10
CA ALA A 301 21.81 3.39 -3.98
C ALA A 301 21.99 4.90 -4.23
N ALA A 302 22.35 5.65 -3.19
CA ALA A 302 22.60 7.09 -3.28
C ALA A 302 23.85 7.42 -4.11
N ASP A 303 24.91 6.63 -3.97
CA ASP A 303 26.14 6.76 -4.75
C ASP A 303 25.89 6.42 -6.23
N ALA A 304 25.17 5.34 -6.51
CA ALA A 304 24.81 4.97 -7.89
C ALA A 304 23.96 6.04 -8.59
N GLU A 305 23.06 6.71 -7.86
CA GLU A 305 22.30 7.84 -8.41
C GLU A 305 23.20 9.06 -8.66
N ALA A 306 24.16 9.33 -7.78
CA ALA A 306 25.12 10.41 -7.98
C ALA A 306 26.01 10.18 -9.21
N GLU A 307 26.47 8.93 -9.43
CA GLU A 307 27.20 8.54 -10.63
C GLU A 307 26.34 8.70 -11.90
N PHE A 308 25.08 8.28 -11.84
CA PHE A 308 24.14 8.47 -12.96
C PHE A 308 23.95 9.95 -13.30
N ALA A 309 23.81 10.81 -12.28
CA ALA A 309 23.69 12.26 -12.47
C ALA A 309 24.98 12.92 -13.00
N ALA A 310 26.15 12.35 -12.69
CA ALA A 310 27.46 12.84 -13.16
C ALA A 310 27.80 12.39 -14.59
N SER A 311 27.16 11.34 -15.12
CA SER A 311 27.41 10.83 -16.46
C SER A 311 26.99 11.83 -17.54
N ASP A 312 27.98 12.49 -18.15
CA ASP A 312 27.86 13.56 -19.18
C ASP A 312 27.13 13.12 -20.47
N LYS A 313 26.77 11.83 -20.59
CA LYS A 313 25.97 11.31 -21.70
C LYS A 313 24.51 11.79 -21.67
N HIS A 314 24.03 12.32 -20.54
CA HIS A 314 22.68 12.87 -20.39
C HIS A 314 22.69 14.40 -20.22
N LYS A 315 23.26 15.13 -21.20
CA LYS A 315 23.30 16.61 -21.23
C LYS A 315 21.93 17.31 -21.17
N LYS A 316 20.82 16.59 -21.33
CA LYS A 316 19.53 17.06 -20.82
C LYS A 316 19.59 16.90 -19.32
N ARG A 317 19.97 17.99 -18.62
CA ARG A 317 20.01 18.07 -17.16
C ARG A 317 18.91 17.17 -16.59
N PRO A 318 19.24 16.03 -15.95
CA PRO A 318 18.23 15.30 -15.22
C PRO A 318 17.61 16.30 -14.26
N ASP A 319 16.28 16.39 -14.22
CA ASP A 319 15.61 17.35 -13.33
C ASP A 319 16.23 17.16 -11.94
N HIS A 320 16.97 18.18 -11.48
CA HIS A 320 17.64 18.20 -10.18
C HIS A 320 16.67 17.82 -9.04
N SER A 321 15.37 17.94 -9.31
CA SER A 321 14.25 17.42 -8.54
C SER A 321 14.42 15.96 -8.10
N SER A 322 14.81 15.03 -8.96
CA SER A 322 14.61 13.60 -8.65
C SER A 322 15.62 13.01 -7.66
N LEU A 323 16.89 13.44 -7.71
CA LEU A 323 17.94 13.05 -6.75
C LEU A 323 17.74 13.75 -5.41
N TRP A 324 17.38 15.04 -5.47
CA TRP A 324 17.03 15.78 -4.27
C TRP A 324 15.80 15.19 -3.57
N GLN A 325 14.78 14.77 -4.31
CA GLN A 325 13.62 14.07 -3.77
C GLN A 325 14.00 12.75 -3.09
N LEU A 326 14.92 11.96 -3.67
CA LEU A 326 15.37 10.71 -3.05
C LEU A 326 16.07 10.98 -1.72
N ARG A 327 17.05 11.89 -1.73
CA ARG A 327 17.79 12.29 -0.53
C ARG A 327 16.88 12.89 0.53
N LEU A 328 15.94 13.73 0.14
CA LEU A 328 14.95 14.30 1.05
C LEU A 328 14.09 13.19 1.65
N LYS A 329 13.59 12.26 0.83
CA LYS A 329 12.70 11.19 1.30
C LYS A 329 13.43 10.24 2.25
N LEU A 330 14.69 9.95 1.96
CA LEU A 330 15.56 9.16 2.83
C LEU A 330 15.87 9.92 4.13
N ALA A 331 16.17 11.21 4.05
CA ALA A 331 16.36 12.05 5.23
C ALA A 331 15.09 12.15 6.09
N THR A 332 13.91 12.27 5.50
CA THR A 332 12.63 12.26 6.24
C THR A 332 12.35 10.90 6.86
N MET A 333 12.64 9.81 6.14
CA MET A 333 12.50 8.45 6.66
C MET A 333 13.40 8.21 7.88
N LEU A 334 14.67 8.63 7.80
CA LEU A 334 15.59 8.56 8.94
C LEU A 334 15.17 9.48 10.09
N ALA A 335 14.66 10.67 9.80
CA ALA A 335 14.18 11.59 10.82
C ALA A 335 12.93 11.05 11.54
N ASP A 336 11.96 10.52 10.80
CA ASP A 336 10.76 9.85 11.34
C ASP A 336 11.21 8.71 12.26
N TRP A 337 12.14 7.87 11.79
CA TRP A 337 12.68 6.75 12.56
C TRP A 337 13.41 7.18 13.84
N ILE A 338 14.29 8.18 13.78
CA ILE A 338 14.99 8.72 14.97
C ILE A 338 13.99 9.29 15.97
N THR A 339 12.94 9.97 15.48
CA THR A 339 11.94 10.61 16.34
C THR A 339 11.08 9.57 17.06
N GLU A 340 10.65 8.52 16.36
CA GLU A 340 9.91 7.42 16.97
C GLU A 340 10.78 6.61 17.93
N ALA A 341 12.01 6.26 17.53
CA ALA A 341 12.96 5.57 18.39
C ALA A 341 13.25 6.36 19.68
N GLY A 342 13.35 7.69 19.59
CA GLY A 342 13.56 8.57 20.74
C GLY A 342 12.32 8.82 21.61
N SER A 343 11.11 8.54 21.10
CA SER A 343 9.86 8.63 21.87
C SER A 343 9.53 7.35 22.62
N CYS A 344 10.14 6.22 22.24
CA CYS A 344 9.97 4.98 22.97
C CYS A 344 10.88 5.01 24.22
N ASP A 345 10.30 4.81 25.40
CA ASP A 345 10.91 4.98 26.73
C ASP A 345 11.92 3.85 27.11
N TRP A 346 12.48 3.14 26.12
CA TRP A 346 13.44 2.02 26.34
C TRP A 346 14.82 2.49 26.83
N VAL A 347 15.04 3.81 26.94
CA VAL A 347 16.30 4.42 27.41
C VAL A 347 16.23 4.86 28.88
N THR A 348 15.06 4.86 29.54
CA THR A 348 14.94 5.36 30.93
C THR A 348 14.91 4.28 32.00
N ASP A 349 14.81 2.99 31.65
CA ASP A 349 14.88 1.90 32.62
C ASP A 349 16.32 1.41 32.87
N VAL A 350 17.29 2.33 32.80
CA VAL A 350 18.57 2.16 33.52
C VAL A 350 18.28 2.45 34.99
N GLY A 351 17.64 1.48 35.64
CA GLY A 351 17.70 1.36 37.08
C GLY A 351 19.16 1.45 37.53
N GLU A 352 19.38 2.16 38.63
CA GLU A 352 20.66 2.33 39.30
C GLU A 352 21.30 0.97 39.65
N CYS A 353 21.91 0.30 38.68
CA CYS A 353 22.84 -0.78 38.93
C CYS A 353 24.18 -0.14 39.25
N GLY A 354 24.50 -0.12 40.54
CA GLY A 354 25.79 0.30 41.07
C GLY A 354 26.93 -0.33 40.27
N VAL A 355 27.81 0.53 39.78
CA VAL A 355 29.05 0.16 39.10
C VAL A 355 29.97 -0.51 40.13
N GLU A 356 30.00 -1.83 40.15
CA GLU A 356 31.22 -2.55 40.55
C GLU A 356 32.02 -2.87 39.28
N GLU A 357 33.23 -2.32 39.20
CA GLU A 357 34.23 -2.63 38.19
C GLU A 357 34.60 -4.13 38.27
N GLY A 358 34.06 -4.91 37.35
CA GLY A 358 34.35 -6.34 37.21
C GLY A 358 34.60 -6.74 35.76
N THR A 359 35.88 -6.82 35.40
CA THR A 359 36.52 -7.61 34.33
C THR A 359 35.65 -8.20 33.20
N ALA A 360 35.91 -7.71 32.00
CA ALA A 360 35.46 -8.24 30.71
C ALA A 360 35.85 -9.71 30.47
N ALA A 361 34.86 -10.55 30.17
CA ALA A 361 34.93 -11.67 29.22
C ALA A 361 33.60 -12.44 29.17
N SER A 362 32.65 -12.03 28.32
CA SER A 362 31.71 -12.97 27.69
C SER A 362 31.05 -12.31 26.48
N GLY A 363 30.96 -13.04 25.38
CA GLY A 363 30.30 -12.59 24.16
C GLY A 363 28.78 -12.61 24.35
N GLY A 364 28.20 -11.44 24.62
CA GLY A 364 26.76 -11.22 24.61
C GLY A 364 26.28 -10.94 23.19
N ARG A 365 25.19 -11.61 22.78
CA ARG A 365 24.54 -11.44 21.48
C ARG A 365 23.64 -10.20 21.53
N VAL A 366 23.66 -9.42 20.45
CA VAL A 366 22.84 -8.22 20.22
C VAL A 366 21.41 -8.67 19.87
N ASP A 367 20.66 -9.16 20.85
CA ASP A 367 19.25 -9.53 20.68
C ASP A 367 18.30 -8.48 21.31
N ASP A 368 18.85 -7.45 21.94
CA ASP A 368 18.05 -6.37 22.52
C ASP A 368 17.81 -5.27 21.47
N VAL A 369 16.54 -4.94 21.24
CA VAL A 369 16.11 -3.85 20.33
C VAL A 369 16.77 -2.53 20.74
N SER A 370 17.10 -2.40 22.04
CA SER A 370 17.83 -1.25 22.57
C SER A 370 19.25 -1.11 22.01
N ASP A 371 19.97 -2.23 21.83
CA ASP A 371 21.31 -2.24 21.26
C ASP A 371 21.30 -1.91 19.77
N ILE A 372 20.28 -2.39 19.04
CA ILE A 372 20.10 -2.13 17.59
C ILE A 372 19.88 -0.64 17.34
N ALA A 373 19.00 0.00 18.12
CA ALA A 373 18.76 1.42 17.98
C ALA A 373 19.92 2.28 18.50
N GLY A 374 20.68 1.80 19.49
CA GLY A 374 21.98 2.34 19.89
C GLY A 374 23.01 2.31 18.75
N LEU A 375 23.10 1.18 18.03
CA LEU A 375 23.95 1.00 16.85
C LEU A 375 23.51 1.91 15.71
N ALA A 376 22.22 1.94 15.36
CA ALA A 376 21.67 2.81 14.32
C ALA A 376 21.92 4.29 14.64
N ALA A 377 21.70 4.72 15.88
CA ALA A 377 21.98 6.09 16.30
C ALA A 377 23.48 6.41 16.32
N ALA A 378 24.35 5.48 16.73
CA ALA A 378 25.80 5.63 16.65
C ALA A 378 26.27 5.71 15.19
N GLU A 379 25.68 4.91 14.30
CA GLU A 379 26.02 4.87 12.89
C GLU A 379 25.51 6.11 12.17
N LEU A 380 24.28 6.55 12.41
CA LEU A 380 23.73 7.83 11.92
C LEU A 380 24.55 9.04 12.40
N ARG A 381 25.11 8.99 13.62
CA ARG A 381 26.02 10.03 14.15
C ARG A 381 27.45 9.94 13.58
N SER A 382 27.94 8.73 13.33
CA SER A 382 29.27 8.43 12.73
C SER A 382 29.30 8.73 11.24
N MET A 383 28.17 8.56 10.58
CA MET A 383 28.04 8.51 9.14
C MET A 383 28.41 9.83 8.45
N ARG A 384 29.05 9.72 7.29
CA ARG A 384 29.36 10.80 6.31
C ARG A 384 28.13 11.55 5.79
N TRP A 385 26.94 11.32 6.33
CA TRP A 385 25.66 11.84 5.85
C TRP A 385 25.52 13.36 5.94
N CYS A 386 26.06 13.99 6.99
CA CYS A 386 26.19 15.45 7.03
C CYS A 386 27.02 15.97 5.83
N ARG A 387 27.97 15.18 5.34
CA ARG A 387 28.81 15.49 4.17
C ARG A 387 28.08 15.23 2.84
N ILE A 388 27.28 14.18 2.73
CA ILE A 388 26.41 13.89 1.57
C ILE A 388 25.34 14.99 1.39
N MET A 389 24.76 15.47 2.50
CA MET A 389 23.81 16.57 2.52
C MET A 389 24.49 17.93 2.27
N ALA A 390 25.71 18.16 2.79
CA ALA A 390 26.46 19.40 2.58
C ALA A 390 27.06 19.53 1.17
N GLY A 391 27.50 18.43 0.54
CA GLY A 391 28.10 18.42 -0.79
C GLY A 391 27.18 18.87 -1.93
N ALA A 392 25.86 18.95 -1.69
CA ALA A 392 24.90 19.50 -2.63
C ALA A 392 24.97 21.03 -2.78
N LYS A 393 25.64 21.73 -1.86
CA LYS A 393 25.69 23.20 -1.82
C LYS A 393 26.90 23.80 -2.56
N ASP A 394 27.96 23.01 -2.79
CA ASP A 394 29.23 23.48 -3.35
C ASP A 394 29.35 23.30 -4.87
N GLY A 395 28.23 23.19 -5.58
CA GLY A 395 28.17 23.31 -7.04
C GLY A 395 28.54 24.72 -7.48
N GLY A 396 29.86 24.96 -7.61
CA GLY A 396 30.47 26.24 -7.95
C GLY A 396 29.78 26.92 -9.14
N GLY A 397 29.10 28.03 -8.86
CA GLY A 397 28.71 28.98 -9.88
C GLY A 397 29.98 29.55 -10.56
N PRO A 398 29.94 29.86 -11.86
CA PRO A 398 31.09 30.42 -12.54
C PRO A 398 31.39 31.80 -11.93
N HIS A 399 32.57 31.91 -11.30
CA HIS A 399 33.15 33.21 -11.00
C HIS A 399 33.32 33.97 -12.32
N ARG A 400 32.46 34.97 -12.53
CA ARG A 400 32.72 36.04 -13.50
C ARG A 400 33.85 36.89 -12.95
N GLY A 401 35.02 36.78 -13.58
CA GLY A 401 36.02 37.85 -13.64
C GLY A 401 35.65 38.85 -14.72
#